data_AF-A0A9X3WP93-F1
#
_entry.id   AF-A0A9X3WP93-F1
#
_cell.length_a   1.000
_cell.length_b   1.000
_cell.length_c   1.000
_cell.angle_alpha   90.00
_cell.angle_beta   90.00
_cell.angle_gamma   90.00
#
_symmetry.space_group_name_H-M   'P 1'
#
loop_
_entity.id
_entity.type
_entity.pdbx_description
1 polymer ?
#
loop_
_entity_poly.entity_id
_entity_poly.type
_entity_poly.pdbx_seq_one_letter_code
_entity_poly.pdbx_strand_id
1 'polypeptide(L)'
;MKNTNKVDKLLEINHLLTKSLDIEVILQTLVEEARNLLEVSDTVILYLFDPVDKVLRVAEGVGINKEIMKHIAFLPGESLTGKTYNSRESQLYAQEDILKENMANMSRDNYHYYFEGVFQRHIKSAFAVPLLYQDECLGVLIVDNFENDGYFTDEDIRVIEVIADQSAIAIVHSNLFRDLKERNEQLRNSVDIHKKFTKAILEGGGVDTILSLLSRILNTYAIFQDEVEQESTSAFPIIRGRETMGYIKLEKKMSDLSPLEVVAVEHAATALALELVKINTIYEKELHFREEVFQQMIEGIPRGDIRRIERYVGWSVKSDLVCIVLEGKQKQLWSEKSLLDKERFIRSLEGISQIVAGSSFVLTKMFQAILIIPVTKGNIVELMVERIKRQWRDQKDIIFGVGRKGGLNQLGNSYREALDAVKYGKITGESFVDYSNLGVERLLQKVDSTTLSFFVDDKIGPLLTMESLYLETLGAFIRLNKNHKETASMLHIHPNTLYQRIKKIEKALDASIDIESDWLNIVIAYNLYVSDNI
;
A
#
# COMPACT_ATOMS: atom_id res chain seq x y z
N MET A 1 -26.05 -50.41 -52.99
CA MET A 1 -25.24 -51.01 -51.91
C MET A 1 -23.96 -50.23 -51.56
N LYS A 2 -23.27 -49.54 -52.49
CA LYS A 2 -22.09 -48.71 -52.13
C LYS A 2 -22.39 -47.49 -51.22
N ASN A 3 -23.52 -46.80 -51.42
CA ASN A 3 -23.87 -45.59 -50.65
C ASN A 3 -24.24 -45.83 -49.17
N THR A 4 -24.83 -46.98 -48.83
CA THR A 4 -25.24 -47.30 -47.44
C THR A 4 -24.03 -47.46 -46.52
N ASN A 5 -22.93 -48.02 -47.03
CA ASN A 5 -21.70 -48.26 -46.26
C ASN A 5 -20.96 -46.95 -45.91
N LYS A 6 -20.99 -45.92 -46.77
CA LYS A 6 -20.37 -44.61 -46.47
C LYS A 6 -21.12 -43.84 -45.39
N VAL A 7 -22.46 -43.87 -45.41
CA VAL A 7 -23.28 -43.19 -44.39
C VAL A 7 -23.10 -43.82 -43.01
N ASP A 8 -23.06 -45.15 -42.92
CA ASP A 8 -22.82 -45.85 -41.66
C ASP A 8 -21.42 -45.55 -41.09
N LYS A 9 -20.40 -45.50 -41.95
CA LYS A 9 -19.04 -45.07 -41.55
C LYS A 9 -18.98 -43.62 -41.06
N LEU A 10 -19.64 -42.69 -41.75
CA LEU A 10 -19.71 -41.29 -41.32
C LEU A 10 -20.36 -41.15 -39.93
N LEU A 11 -21.42 -41.91 -39.67
CA LEU A 11 -22.08 -41.96 -38.36
C LEU A 11 -21.17 -42.52 -37.27
N GLU A 12 -20.40 -43.58 -37.56
CA GLU A 12 -19.43 -44.16 -36.63
C GLU A 12 -18.30 -43.18 -36.30
N ILE A 13 -17.75 -42.50 -37.31
CA ILE A 13 -16.67 -41.50 -37.14
C ILE A 13 -17.16 -40.30 -36.33
N ASN A 14 -18.36 -39.79 -36.62
CA ASN A 14 -18.98 -38.72 -35.84
C ASN A 14 -19.09 -39.12 -34.37
N HIS A 15 -19.50 -40.37 -34.10
CA HIS A 15 -19.56 -40.86 -32.73
C HIS A 15 -18.16 -40.93 -32.06
N LEU A 16 -17.11 -41.32 -32.79
CA LEU A 16 -15.75 -41.38 -32.25
C LEU A 16 -15.20 -39.99 -31.92
N LEU A 17 -15.36 -39.04 -32.84
CA LEU A 17 -14.90 -37.66 -32.67
C LEU A 17 -15.61 -36.94 -31.51
N THR A 18 -16.90 -37.22 -31.30
CA THR A 18 -17.69 -36.59 -30.21
C THR A 18 -17.49 -37.24 -28.83
N LYS A 19 -16.86 -38.43 -28.76
CA LYS A 19 -16.64 -39.17 -27.50
C LYS A 19 -15.40 -38.70 -26.74
N SER A 20 -14.38 -38.21 -27.44
CA SER A 20 -13.15 -37.72 -26.81
C SER A 20 -13.26 -36.23 -26.48
N LEU A 21 -12.64 -35.82 -25.37
CA LEU A 21 -12.39 -34.42 -25.03
C LEU A 21 -10.90 -34.08 -25.10
N ASP A 22 -10.08 -35.04 -25.50
CA ASP A 22 -8.64 -34.91 -25.68
C ASP A 22 -8.36 -34.49 -27.14
N ILE A 23 -7.76 -33.31 -27.31
CA ILE A 23 -7.54 -32.72 -28.64
C ILE A 23 -6.59 -33.58 -29.45
N GLU A 24 -5.53 -34.14 -28.84
CA GLU A 24 -4.56 -34.97 -29.54
C GLU A 24 -5.24 -36.22 -30.12
N VAL A 25 -6.13 -36.85 -29.35
CA VAL A 25 -6.94 -37.98 -29.82
C VAL A 25 -7.91 -37.59 -30.93
N ILE A 26 -8.55 -36.41 -30.83
CA ILE A 26 -9.48 -35.91 -31.87
C ILE A 26 -8.74 -35.67 -33.19
N LEU A 27 -7.59 -35.00 -33.15
CA LEU A 27 -6.81 -34.67 -34.34
C LEU A 27 -6.28 -35.93 -35.03
N GLN A 28 -5.79 -36.90 -34.26
CA GLN A 28 -5.33 -38.18 -34.81
C GLN A 28 -6.48 -38.95 -35.46
N THR A 29 -7.62 -39.03 -34.77
CA THR A 29 -8.81 -39.72 -35.30
C THR A 29 -9.29 -39.07 -36.59
N LEU A 30 -9.33 -37.72 -36.66
CA LEU A 30 -9.71 -37.00 -37.87
C LEU A 30 -8.86 -37.41 -39.08
N VAL A 31 -7.54 -37.35 -38.94
CA VAL A 31 -6.63 -37.61 -40.06
C VAL A 31 -6.66 -39.08 -40.48
N GLU A 32 -6.72 -40.01 -39.53
CA GLU A 32 -6.81 -41.46 -39.82
C GLU A 32 -8.12 -41.81 -40.53
N GLU A 33 -9.24 -41.28 -40.06
CA GLU A 33 -10.55 -41.55 -40.63
C GLU A 33 -10.76 -40.89 -41.99
N ALA A 34 -10.26 -39.66 -42.16
CA ALA A 34 -10.25 -38.99 -43.45
C ALA A 34 -9.49 -39.82 -44.51
N ARG A 35 -8.33 -40.39 -44.14
CA ARG A 35 -7.58 -41.29 -45.03
C ARG A 35 -8.35 -42.58 -45.32
N ASN A 36 -8.98 -43.20 -44.31
CA ASN A 36 -9.66 -44.49 -44.45
C ASN A 36 -10.95 -44.44 -45.30
N LEU A 37 -11.54 -43.25 -45.46
CA LEU A 37 -12.74 -43.04 -46.26
C LEU A 37 -12.48 -42.88 -47.75
N LEU A 38 -11.24 -42.59 -48.12
CA LEU A 38 -10.85 -42.28 -49.48
C LEU A 38 -10.03 -43.43 -50.05
N GLU A 39 -10.52 -44.03 -51.13
CA GLU A 39 -9.85 -45.17 -51.78
C GLU A 39 -8.53 -44.76 -52.47
N VAL A 40 -8.35 -43.46 -52.78
CA VAL A 40 -7.30 -42.92 -53.64
C VAL A 40 -6.26 -42.08 -52.87
N SER A 41 -6.54 -41.66 -51.63
CA SER A 41 -5.60 -40.84 -50.85
C SER A 41 -4.57 -41.71 -50.12
N ASP A 42 -3.31 -41.31 -50.18
CA ASP A 42 -2.24 -41.91 -49.38
C ASP A 42 -1.74 -40.97 -48.26
N THR A 43 -2.00 -39.66 -48.37
CA THR A 43 -1.52 -38.66 -47.42
C THR A 43 -2.63 -37.69 -47.01
N VAL A 44 -2.77 -37.45 -45.70
CA VAL A 44 -3.71 -36.48 -45.14
C VAL A 44 -2.98 -35.64 -44.11
N ILE A 45 -3.11 -34.32 -44.19
CA ILE A 45 -2.41 -33.37 -43.32
C ILE A 45 -3.41 -32.34 -42.79
N LEU A 46 -3.43 -32.17 -41.48
CA LEU A 46 -4.23 -31.17 -40.80
C LEU A 46 -3.36 -30.01 -40.36
N TYR A 47 -3.73 -28.82 -40.80
CA TYR A 47 -3.14 -27.56 -40.36
C TYR A 47 -4.14 -26.82 -39.48
N LEU A 48 -3.74 -26.35 -38.31
CA LEU A 48 -4.55 -25.46 -37.47
C LEU A 48 -3.95 -24.06 -37.47
N PHE A 49 -4.82 -23.05 -37.39
CA PHE A 49 -4.41 -21.66 -37.32
C PHE A 49 -3.96 -21.30 -35.91
N ASP A 50 -2.74 -20.77 -35.80
CA ASP A 50 -2.20 -20.20 -34.57
C ASP A 50 -2.52 -18.71 -34.53
N PRO A 51 -3.40 -18.25 -33.62
CA PRO A 51 -3.79 -16.85 -33.54
C PRO A 51 -2.68 -15.92 -33.02
N VAL A 52 -1.65 -16.46 -32.34
CA VAL A 52 -0.56 -15.68 -31.78
C VAL A 52 0.40 -15.25 -32.88
N ASP A 53 0.89 -16.22 -33.65
CA ASP A 53 1.84 -15.99 -34.74
C ASP A 53 1.15 -15.69 -36.09
N LYS A 54 -0.18 -15.87 -36.16
CA LYS A 54 -1.03 -15.68 -37.35
C LYS A 54 -0.62 -16.55 -38.53
N VAL A 55 -0.31 -17.82 -38.26
CA VAL A 55 0.16 -18.81 -39.26
C VAL A 55 -0.58 -20.13 -39.10
N LEU A 56 -0.63 -20.91 -40.18
CA LEU A 56 -1.13 -22.29 -40.18
C LEU A 56 0.03 -23.24 -39.91
N ARG A 57 -0.09 -24.02 -38.82
CA ARG A 57 0.91 -25.00 -38.39
C ARG A 57 0.35 -26.41 -38.52
N VAL A 58 1.22 -27.37 -38.81
CA VAL A 58 0.85 -28.79 -38.84
C VAL A 58 0.44 -29.21 -37.43
N ALA A 59 -0.82 -29.62 -37.30
CA ALA A 59 -1.37 -30.13 -36.05
C ALA A 59 -1.29 -31.66 -36.01
N GLU A 60 -1.61 -32.31 -37.13
CA GLU A 60 -1.50 -33.77 -37.26
C GLU A 60 -1.40 -34.19 -38.75
N GLY A 61 -0.89 -35.38 -39.04
CA GLY A 61 -0.82 -35.90 -40.40
C GLY A 61 -0.46 -37.38 -40.51
N VAL A 62 -0.89 -38.01 -41.60
CA VAL A 62 -0.62 -39.41 -41.94
C VAL A 62 -0.03 -39.46 -43.35
N GLY A 63 0.98 -40.31 -43.55
CA GLY A 63 1.74 -40.36 -44.81
C GLY A 63 2.85 -39.31 -44.91
N ILE A 64 3.19 -38.65 -43.80
CA ILE A 64 4.22 -37.59 -43.73
C ILE A 64 5.25 -37.84 -42.63
N ASN A 65 6.40 -37.17 -42.73
CA ASN A 65 7.33 -37.02 -41.62
C ASN A 65 6.94 -35.82 -40.74
N LYS A 66 6.25 -36.10 -39.62
CA LYS A 66 5.75 -35.09 -38.67
C LYS A 66 6.86 -34.20 -38.08
N GLU A 67 8.04 -34.78 -37.80
CA GLU A 67 9.15 -34.05 -37.17
C GLU A 67 9.74 -32.97 -38.07
N ILE A 68 9.67 -33.15 -39.39
CA ILE A 68 10.11 -32.15 -40.36
C ILE A 68 8.96 -31.15 -40.60
N MET A 69 7.75 -31.68 -40.76
CA MET A 69 6.54 -30.91 -41.06
C MET A 69 6.16 -29.90 -39.96
N LYS A 70 6.53 -30.14 -38.69
CA LYS A 70 6.31 -29.18 -37.59
C LYS A 70 6.99 -27.81 -37.77
N HIS A 71 8.00 -27.73 -38.65
CA HIS A 71 8.71 -26.48 -38.95
C HIS A 71 7.97 -25.58 -39.94
N ILE A 72 6.91 -26.09 -40.58
CA ILE A 72 6.09 -25.33 -41.52
C ILE A 72 5.21 -24.33 -40.78
N ALA A 73 5.16 -23.11 -41.31
CA ALA A 73 4.27 -22.04 -40.87
C ALA A 73 3.75 -21.31 -42.12
N PHE A 74 2.59 -21.71 -42.64
CA PHE A 74 2.00 -21.05 -43.81
C PHE A 74 1.28 -19.78 -43.41
N LEU A 75 1.51 -18.69 -44.14
CA LEU A 75 0.70 -17.49 -44.03
C LEU A 75 -0.70 -17.71 -44.65
N PRO A 76 -1.74 -17.01 -44.17
CA PRO A 76 -3.01 -16.94 -44.88
C PRO A 76 -2.80 -16.50 -46.34
N GLY A 77 -3.29 -17.30 -47.29
CA GLY A 77 -3.10 -17.13 -48.73
C GLY A 77 -1.85 -17.81 -49.34
N GLU A 78 -0.96 -18.37 -48.53
CA GLU A 78 0.23 -19.11 -48.98
C GLU A 78 -0.10 -20.60 -49.22
N SER A 79 0.42 -21.19 -50.30
CA SER A 79 0.19 -22.59 -50.69
C SER A 79 -1.30 -22.95 -50.87
N LEU A 80 -1.61 -24.24 -51.02
CA LEU A 80 -3.00 -24.73 -51.05
C LEU A 80 -3.69 -24.47 -49.70
N THR A 81 -2.95 -24.62 -48.60
CA THR A 81 -3.45 -24.52 -47.23
C THR A 81 -3.90 -23.10 -46.91
N GLY A 82 -3.03 -22.11 -47.07
CA GLY A 82 -3.36 -20.72 -46.77
C GLY A 82 -4.43 -20.16 -47.71
N LYS A 83 -4.45 -20.58 -48.98
CA LYS A 83 -5.51 -20.18 -49.93
C LYS A 83 -6.88 -20.68 -49.49
N THR A 84 -6.97 -21.96 -49.11
CA THR A 84 -8.20 -22.57 -48.61
C THR A 84 -8.66 -21.93 -47.30
N TYR A 85 -7.72 -21.61 -46.41
CA TYR A 85 -8.03 -20.88 -45.18
C TYR A 85 -8.63 -19.49 -45.46
N ASN A 86 -8.11 -18.77 -46.46
CA ASN A 86 -8.61 -17.46 -46.85
C ASN A 86 -9.95 -17.53 -47.58
N SER A 87 -10.11 -18.46 -48.52
CA SER A 87 -11.34 -18.61 -49.29
C SER A 87 -12.49 -19.14 -48.43
N ARG A 88 -12.18 -19.96 -47.42
CA ARG A 88 -13.17 -20.72 -46.61
C ARG A 88 -14.05 -21.63 -47.46
N GLU A 89 -13.54 -22.02 -48.61
CA GLU A 89 -14.21 -22.89 -49.58
C GLU A 89 -13.28 -24.05 -49.92
N SER A 90 -13.84 -25.26 -50.00
CA SER A 90 -13.11 -26.44 -50.43
C SER A 90 -12.67 -26.31 -51.89
N GLN A 91 -11.46 -26.78 -52.18
CA GLN A 91 -10.87 -26.65 -53.52
C GLN A 91 -10.29 -27.98 -53.99
N LEU A 92 -10.64 -28.37 -55.22
CA LEU A 92 -10.11 -29.54 -55.91
C LEU A 92 -9.00 -29.14 -56.89
N TYR A 93 -7.86 -29.79 -56.77
CA TYR A 93 -6.69 -29.61 -57.63
C TYR A 93 -6.40 -30.92 -58.36
N ALA A 94 -7.15 -31.19 -59.43
CA ALA A 94 -7.07 -32.44 -60.19
C ALA A 94 -5.95 -32.47 -61.26
N GLN A 95 -5.30 -31.33 -61.53
CA GLN A 95 -4.26 -31.20 -62.55
C GLN A 95 -2.95 -30.67 -61.96
N GLU A 96 -1.83 -31.24 -62.41
CA GLU A 96 -0.48 -30.92 -61.93
C GLU A 96 -0.09 -29.45 -62.18
N ASP A 97 -0.53 -28.86 -63.28
CA ASP A 97 -0.24 -27.45 -63.60
C ASP A 97 -0.92 -26.48 -62.61
N ILE A 98 -2.17 -26.77 -62.25
CA ILE A 98 -2.94 -25.98 -61.28
C ILE A 98 -2.31 -26.13 -59.88
N LEU A 99 -1.82 -27.32 -59.53
CA LEU A 99 -1.09 -27.56 -58.29
C LEU A 99 0.19 -26.73 -58.22
N LYS A 100 1.01 -26.78 -59.27
CA LYS A 100 2.27 -26.00 -59.36
C LYS A 100 2.03 -24.51 -59.24
N GLU A 101 1.05 -23.98 -59.97
CA GLU A 101 0.66 -22.57 -59.87
C GLU A 101 0.21 -22.21 -58.45
N ASN A 102 -0.59 -23.08 -57.81
CA ASN A 102 -1.13 -22.77 -56.50
C ASN A 102 -0.12 -22.92 -55.36
N MET A 103 0.92 -23.72 -55.54
CA MET A 103 2.03 -23.87 -54.60
C MET A 103 3.20 -22.90 -54.86
N ALA A 104 3.20 -22.18 -55.99
CA ALA A 104 4.31 -21.31 -56.40
C ALA A 104 4.60 -20.14 -55.44
N ASN A 105 3.61 -19.72 -54.64
CA ASN A 105 3.76 -18.64 -53.67
C ASN A 105 4.27 -19.09 -52.30
N MET A 106 4.60 -20.38 -52.14
CA MET A 106 5.18 -20.92 -50.92
C MET A 106 6.57 -20.33 -50.65
N SER A 107 6.84 -19.98 -49.40
CA SER A 107 8.18 -19.52 -48.99
C SER A 107 9.23 -20.61 -49.22
N ARG A 108 10.49 -20.21 -49.39
CA ARG A 108 11.59 -21.15 -49.64
C ARG A 108 11.74 -22.18 -48.52
N ASP A 109 11.61 -21.74 -47.27
CA ASP A 109 11.76 -22.60 -46.09
C ASP A 109 10.56 -23.55 -45.96
N ASN A 110 9.34 -23.05 -46.13
CA ASN A 110 8.13 -23.89 -46.13
C ASN A 110 8.17 -24.94 -47.25
N TYR A 111 8.63 -24.57 -48.45
CA TYR A 111 8.78 -25.51 -49.56
C TYR A 111 9.82 -26.59 -49.27
N HIS A 112 10.96 -26.20 -48.68
CA HIS A 112 12.00 -27.15 -48.28
C HIS A 112 11.46 -28.19 -47.27
N TYR A 113 10.84 -27.73 -46.18
CA TYR A 113 10.28 -28.62 -45.16
C TYR A 113 9.11 -29.46 -45.68
N TYR A 114 8.25 -28.90 -46.53
CA TYR A 114 7.15 -29.64 -47.16
C TYR A 114 7.68 -30.75 -48.05
N PHE A 115 8.59 -30.43 -48.99
CA PHE A 115 9.10 -31.40 -49.96
C PHE A 115 9.84 -32.55 -49.28
N GLU A 116 10.63 -32.25 -48.24
CA GLU A 116 11.28 -33.29 -47.44
C GLU A 116 10.26 -34.09 -46.60
N GLY A 117 9.29 -33.40 -46.00
CA GLY A 117 8.25 -33.99 -45.15
C GLY A 117 7.29 -34.94 -45.87
N VAL A 118 7.11 -34.79 -47.19
CA VAL A 118 6.35 -35.73 -48.04
C VAL A 118 7.23 -36.79 -48.72
N PHE A 119 8.47 -36.98 -48.25
CA PHE A 119 9.44 -37.94 -48.79
C PHE A 119 9.83 -37.67 -50.24
N GLN A 120 9.90 -36.40 -50.65
CA GLN A 120 10.29 -35.96 -51.99
C GLN A 120 9.37 -36.51 -53.10
N ARG A 121 8.14 -36.88 -52.74
CA ARG A 121 7.12 -37.36 -53.68
C ARG A 121 6.47 -36.17 -54.39
N HIS A 122 6.09 -36.39 -55.65
CA HIS A 122 5.37 -35.39 -56.45
C HIS A 122 3.87 -35.64 -56.39
N ILE A 123 3.15 -34.61 -55.96
CA ILE A 123 1.70 -34.61 -55.82
C ILE A 123 1.03 -34.74 -57.19
N LYS A 124 0.19 -35.77 -57.39
CA LYS A 124 -0.54 -36.00 -58.64
C LYS A 124 -1.87 -35.24 -58.66
N SER A 125 -2.59 -35.31 -57.54
CA SER A 125 -3.85 -34.59 -57.31
C SER A 125 -4.02 -34.33 -55.82
N ALA A 126 -4.77 -33.30 -55.47
CA ALA A 126 -5.12 -33.01 -54.10
C ALA A 126 -6.42 -32.25 -53.98
N PHE A 127 -6.98 -32.23 -52.79
CA PHE A 127 -8.01 -31.27 -52.43
C PHE A 127 -7.80 -30.77 -51.00
N ALA A 128 -8.34 -29.60 -50.75
CA ALA A 128 -8.25 -28.92 -49.47
C ALA A 128 -9.65 -28.60 -48.98
N VAL A 129 -9.90 -28.86 -47.69
CA VAL A 129 -11.17 -28.62 -47.02
C VAL A 129 -10.92 -27.75 -45.79
N PRO A 130 -11.60 -26.61 -45.64
CA PRO A 130 -11.49 -25.80 -44.43
C PRO A 130 -12.23 -26.46 -43.26
N LEU A 131 -11.69 -26.32 -42.04
CA LEU A 131 -12.39 -26.68 -40.81
C LEU A 131 -13.18 -25.46 -40.33
N LEU A 132 -14.48 -25.42 -40.60
CA LEU A 132 -15.32 -24.28 -40.27
C LEU A 132 -16.10 -24.51 -38.97
N TYR A 133 -16.05 -23.53 -38.07
CA TYR A 133 -16.91 -23.46 -36.91
C TYR A 133 -17.61 -22.11 -36.90
N GLN A 134 -18.93 -22.12 -37.15
CA GLN A 134 -19.71 -20.89 -37.37
C GLN A 134 -19.08 -20.05 -38.50
N ASP A 135 -18.66 -18.81 -38.21
CA ASP A 135 -18.04 -17.89 -39.17
C ASP A 135 -16.50 -17.91 -39.14
N GLU A 136 -15.88 -18.83 -38.39
CA GLU A 136 -14.42 -18.92 -38.23
C GLU A 136 -13.85 -20.18 -38.89
N CYS A 137 -12.73 -20.02 -39.59
CA CYS A 137 -11.94 -21.13 -40.11
C CYS A 137 -10.86 -21.47 -39.08
N LEU A 138 -10.93 -22.66 -38.48
CA LEU A 138 -9.99 -23.11 -37.45
C LEU A 138 -8.68 -23.65 -38.04
N GLY A 139 -8.74 -24.07 -39.30
CA GLY A 139 -7.65 -24.79 -39.95
C GLY A 139 -8.06 -25.33 -41.31
N VAL A 140 -7.19 -26.12 -41.90
CA VAL A 140 -7.40 -26.74 -43.22
C VAL A 140 -6.91 -28.18 -43.19
N LEU A 141 -7.74 -29.08 -43.71
CA LEU A 141 -7.39 -30.47 -43.98
C LEU A 141 -6.99 -30.59 -45.46
N ILE A 142 -5.76 -31.02 -45.69
CA ILE A 142 -5.20 -31.29 -47.01
C ILE A 142 -5.20 -32.79 -47.22
N VAL A 143 -5.70 -33.22 -48.38
CA VAL A 143 -5.66 -34.61 -48.82
C VAL A 143 -4.90 -34.67 -50.12
N ASP A 144 -3.78 -35.40 -50.10
CA ASP A 144 -2.89 -35.54 -51.23
C ASP A 144 -2.91 -36.98 -51.76
N ASN A 145 -2.81 -37.10 -53.08
CA ASN A 145 -2.56 -38.35 -53.77
C ASN A 145 -1.20 -38.27 -54.49
N PHE A 146 -0.24 -39.08 -54.04
CA PHE A 146 1.09 -39.23 -54.64
C PHE A 146 1.22 -40.50 -55.47
N GLU A 147 0.55 -41.59 -55.09
CA GLU A 147 0.83 -42.93 -55.61
C GLU A 147 -0.21 -43.43 -56.61
N ASN A 148 -1.49 -43.16 -56.39
CA ASN A 148 -2.59 -43.75 -57.15
C ASN A 148 -2.86 -43.00 -58.47
N ASP A 149 -3.29 -43.71 -59.50
CA ASP A 149 -3.67 -43.14 -60.81
C ASP A 149 -5.14 -42.67 -60.87
N GLY A 150 -5.85 -42.74 -59.74
CA GLY A 150 -7.21 -42.23 -59.61
C GLY A 150 -7.27 -40.72 -59.35
N TYR A 151 -8.43 -40.11 -59.61
CA TYR A 151 -8.73 -38.71 -59.30
C TYR A 151 -9.77 -38.62 -58.19
N PHE A 152 -9.66 -37.59 -57.34
CA PHE A 152 -10.70 -37.26 -56.37
C PHE A 152 -11.97 -36.78 -57.06
N THR A 153 -13.11 -37.19 -56.51
CA THR A 153 -14.44 -36.80 -56.99
C THR A 153 -15.07 -35.77 -56.07
N ASP A 154 -16.10 -35.05 -56.54
CA ASP A 154 -16.86 -34.13 -55.68
C ASP A 154 -17.54 -34.86 -54.51
N GLU A 155 -17.81 -36.16 -54.64
CA GLU A 155 -18.34 -36.97 -53.54
C GLU A 155 -17.31 -37.17 -52.42
N ASP A 156 -16.03 -37.33 -52.78
CA ASP A 156 -14.94 -37.47 -51.83
C ASP A 156 -14.76 -36.19 -51.01
N ILE A 157 -14.81 -35.03 -51.66
CA ILE A 157 -14.74 -33.72 -51.01
C ILE A 157 -15.91 -33.54 -50.04
N ARG A 158 -17.16 -33.83 -50.49
CA ARG A 158 -18.35 -33.71 -49.63
C ARG A 158 -18.28 -34.61 -48.39
N VAL A 159 -17.72 -35.81 -48.51
CA VAL A 159 -17.56 -36.72 -47.36
C VAL A 159 -16.55 -36.14 -46.37
N ILE A 160 -15.44 -35.58 -46.86
CA ILE A 160 -14.44 -34.95 -46.00
C ILE A 160 -14.92 -33.64 -45.39
N GLU A 161 -15.68 -32.81 -46.11
CA GLU A 161 -16.35 -31.61 -45.57
C GLU A 161 -17.19 -31.94 -44.35
N VAL A 162 -18.02 -32.98 -44.42
CA VAL A 162 -18.85 -33.40 -43.29
C VAL A 162 -18.00 -33.76 -42.07
N ILE A 163 -16.86 -34.42 -42.26
CA ILE A 163 -15.97 -34.76 -41.15
C ILE A 163 -15.21 -33.55 -40.65
N ALA A 164 -14.72 -32.69 -41.54
CA ALA A 164 -14.02 -31.46 -41.19
C ALA A 164 -14.90 -30.55 -40.33
N ASP A 165 -16.18 -30.39 -40.68
CA ASP A 165 -17.16 -29.62 -39.90
C ASP A 165 -17.37 -30.23 -38.49
N GLN A 166 -17.52 -31.56 -38.40
CA GLN A 166 -17.72 -32.22 -37.11
C GLN A 166 -16.47 -32.18 -36.24
N SER A 167 -15.29 -32.31 -36.85
CA SER A 167 -14.01 -32.16 -36.16
C SER A 167 -13.78 -30.72 -35.70
N ALA A 168 -14.17 -29.72 -36.49
CA ALA A 168 -14.13 -28.32 -36.05
C ALA A 168 -14.93 -28.13 -34.74
N ILE A 169 -16.14 -28.68 -34.65
CA ILE A 169 -16.95 -28.66 -33.44
C ILE A 169 -16.25 -29.37 -32.27
N ALA A 170 -15.72 -30.58 -32.49
CA ALA A 170 -15.02 -31.34 -31.46
C ALA A 170 -13.76 -30.64 -30.94
N ILE A 171 -12.98 -30.01 -31.83
CA ILE A 171 -11.79 -29.22 -31.50
C ILE A 171 -12.17 -28.03 -30.60
N VAL A 172 -13.20 -27.26 -30.97
CA VAL A 172 -13.69 -26.13 -30.15
C VAL A 172 -14.14 -26.61 -28.77
N HIS A 173 -14.91 -27.70 -28.71
CA HIS A 173 -15.37 -28.26 -27.44
C HIS A 173 -14.23 -28.73 -26.53
N SER A 174 -13.21 -29.39 -27.09
CA SER A 174 -12.03 -29.83 -26.35
C SER A 174 -11.26 -28.64 -25.76
N ASN A 175 -11.01 -27.61 -26.56
CA ASN A 175 -10.33 -26.39 -26.11
C ASN A 175 -11.14 -25.68 -25.01
N LEU A 176 -12.45 -25.50 -25.22
CA LEU A 176 -13.33 -24.87 -24.21
C LEU A 176 -13.36 -25.66 -22.89
N PHE A 177 -13.40 -27.00 -22.97
CA PHE A 177 -13.38 -27.84 -21.78
C PHE A 177 -12.05 -27.75 -21.04
N ARG A 178 -10.93 -27.71 -21.77
CA ARG A 178 -9.58 -27.52 -21.21
C ARG A 178 -9.49 -26.18 -20.47
N ASP A 179 -9.88 -25.08 -21.12
CA ASP A 179 -9.89 -23.74 -20.52
C ASP A 179 -10.76 -23.68 -19.26
N LEU A 180 -11.96 -24.26 -19.34
CA LEU A 180 -12.89 -24.34 -18.21
C LEU A 180 -12.27 -25.11 -17.04
N LYS A 181 -11.62 -26.25 -17.32
CA LYS A 181 -10.98 -27.08 -16.30
C LYS A 181 -9.82 -26.33 -15.62
N GLU A 182 -8.94 -25.72 -16.40
CA GLU A 182 -7.83 -24.92 -15.89
C GLU A 182 -8.32 -23.75 -15.04
N ARG A 183 -9.35 -23.03 -15.51
CA ARG A 183 -9.93 -21.92 -14.75
C ARG A 183 -10.60 -22.38 -13.46
N ASN A 184 -11.27 -23.54 -13.47
CA ASN A 184 -11.89 -24.13 -12.28
C ASN A 184 -10.83 -24.56 -11.26
N GLU A 185 -9.71 -25.14 -11.70
CA GLU A 185 -8.59 -25.47 -10.82
C GLU A 185 -7.98 -24.21 -10.18
N GLN A 186 -7.78 -23.14 -10.96
CA GLN A 186 -7.33 -21.84 -10.42
C GLN A 186 -8.30 -21.29 -9.36
N LEU A 187 -9.61 -21.33 -9.63
CA LEU A 187 -10.64 -20.88 -8.68
C LEU A 187 -10.66 -21.73 -7.41
N ARG A 188 -10.59 -23.05 -7.53
CA ARG A 188 -10.54 -23.98 -6.39
C ARG A 188 -9.34 -23.68 -5.49
N ASN A 189 -8.17 -23.46 -6.09
CA ASN A 189 -6.96 -23.13 -5.34
C ASN A 189 -7.09 -21.78 -4.61
N SER A 190 -7.66 -20.76 -5.26
CA SER A 190 -7.93 -19.46 -4.63
C SER A 190 -8.91 -19.58 -3.45
N VAL A 191 -9.99 -20.35 -3.61
CA VAL A 191 -10.98 -20.60 -2.54
C VAL A 191 -10.36 -21.38 -1.36
N ASP A 192 -9.51 -22.37 -1.62
CA ASP A 192 -8.83 -23.13 -0.58
C ASP A 192 -7.88 -22.24 0.25
N ILE A 193 -7.08 -21.40 -0.43
CA ILE A 193 -6.23 -20.40 0.21
C ILE A 193 -7.07 -19.45 1.07
N HIS A 194 -8.15 -18.89 0.51
CA HIS A 194 -9.05 -17.99 1.23
C HIS A 194 -9.62 -18.63 2.50
N LYS A 195 -10.05 -19.89 2.41
CA LYS A 195 -10.57 -20.65 3.57
C LYS A 195 -9.50 -20.85 4.65
N LYS A 196 -8.26 -21.14 4.27
CA LYS A 196 -7.16 -21.30 5.23
C LYS A 196 -6.91 -20.01 6.02
N PHE A 197 -6.88 -18.85 5.35
CA PHE A 197 -6.74 -17.56 6.03
C PHE A 197 -7.97 -17.18 6.86
N THR A 198 -9.18 -17.40 6.34
CA THR A 198 -10.42 -17.15 7.09
C THR A 198 -10.48 -17.97 8.37
N LYS A 199 -10.08 -19.25 8.31
CA LYS A 199 -10.00 -20.11 9.48
C LYS A 199 -9.02 -19.57 10.52
N ALA A 200 -7.84 -19.11 10.09
CA ALA A 200 -6.84 -18.52 10.98
C ALA A 200 -7.38 -17.28 11.73
N ILE A 201 -8.18 -16.43 11.06
CA ILE A 201 -8.85 -15.28 11.67
C ILE A 201 -9.89 -15.74 12.71
N LEU A 202 -10.75 -16.70 12.34
CA LEU A 202 -11.83 -17.19 13.20
C LEU A 202 -11.32 -17.89 14.46
N GLU A 203 -10.17 -18.56 14.37
CA GLU A 203 -9.49 -19.19 15.51
C GLU A 203 -8.74 -18.17 16.39
N GLY A 204 -8.71 -16.89 16.00
CA GLY A 204 -8.07 -15.81 16.74
C GLY A 204 -6.55 -15.87 16.72
N GLY A 205 -5.95 -16.45 15.66
CA GLY A 205 -4.51 -16.62 15.54
C GLY A 205 -3.71 -15.32 15.40
N GLY A 206 -4.37 -14.20 15.10
CA GLY A 206 -3.73 -12.90 14.96
C GLY A 206 -2.77 -12.81 13.77
N VAL A 207 -1.99 -11.72 13.75
CA VAL A 207 -1.04 -11.39 12.68
C VAL A 207 0.00 -12.48 12.47
N ASP A 208 0.61 -12.99 13.55
CA ASP A 208 1.68 -13.99 13.47
C ASP A 208 1.23 -15.30 12.84
N THR A 209 -0.01 -15.74 13.10
CA THR A 209 -0.55 -16.97 12.52
C THR A 209 -0.78 -16.82 11.02
N ILE A 210 -1.28 -15.66 10.58
CA ILE A 210 -1.48 -15.37 9.15
C ILE A 210 -0.14 -15.32 8.42
N LEU A 211 0.87 -14.65 8.99
CA LEU A 211 2.21 -14.57 8.40
C LEU A 211 2.89 -15.95 8.36
N SER A 212 2.75 -16.76 9.42
CA SER A 212 3.28 -18.13 9.45
C SER A 212 2.61 -19.02 8.41
N LEU A 213 1.29 -18.89 8.24
CA LEU A 213 0.54 -19.61 7.21
C LEU A 213 0.99 -19.18 5.80
N LEU A 214 1.12 -17.88 5.55
CA LEU A 214 1.61 -17.36 4.28
C LEU A 214 3.03 -17.85 4.01
N SER A 215 3.92 -17.79 5.01
CA SER A 215 5.30 -18.26 4.90
C SER A 215 5.38 -19.73 4.48
N ARG A 216 4.49 -20.57 5.03
CA ARG A 216 4.38 -21.98 4.65
C ARG A 216 3.84 -22.18 3.24
N ILE A 217 2.88 -21.38 2.79
CA ILE A 217 2.33 -21.47 1.42
C ILE A 217 3.39 -21.06 0.39
N LEU A 218 4.13 -19.99 0.66
CA LEU A 218 5.12 -19.42 -0.25
C LEU A 218 6.51 -20.07 -0.14
N ASN A 219 6.74 -20.87 0.90
CA ASN A 219 8.04 -21.42 1.28
C ASN A 219 9.13 -20.32 1.38
N THR A 220 8.81 -19.21 2.04
CA THR A 220 9.72 -18.07 2.31
C THR A 220 9.27 -17.35 3.58
N TYR A 221 10.12 -16.54 4.18
CA TYR A 221 9.76 -15.79 5.38
C TYR A 221 8.90 -14.56 5.03
N ALA A 222 7.78 -14.40 5.72
CA ALA A 222 6.91 -13.24 5.62
C ALA A 222 6.86 -12.50 6.96
N ILE A 223 7.12 -11.19 6.94
CA ILE A 223 7.03 -10.32 8.12
C ILE A 223 6.10 -9.15 7.86
N PHE A 224 5.48 -8.65 8.92
CA PHE A 224 4.75 -7.39 8.89
C PHE A 224 5.70 -6.23 9.17
N GLN A 225 5.58 -5.16 8.40
CA GLN A 225 6.27 -3.89 8.60
C GLN A 225 5.27 -2.73 8.52
N ASP A 226 5.33 -1.80 9.47
CA ASP A 226 4.47 -0.62 9.46
C ASP A 226 4.77 0.31 8.28
N GLU A 227 6.05 0.46 7.95
CA GLU A 227 6.57 1.31 6.89
C GLU A 227 7.68 0.58 6.14
N VAL A 228 7.87 0.95 4.87
CA VAL A 228 8.91 0.40 4.02
C VAL A 228 9.65 1.55 3.36
N GLU A 229 10.97 1.40 3.17
CA GLU A 229 11.76 2.32 2.35
C GLU A 229 11.16 2.41 0.93
N GLN A 230 11.22 3.61 0.32
CA GLN A 230 10.68 3.82 -1.02
C GLN A 230 11.29 2.82 -2.03
N GLU A 231 10.45 2.26 -2.92
CA GLU A 231 10.82 1.32 -4.00
C GLU A 231 11.18 -0.13 -3.62
N SER A 232 10.56 -0.70 -2.59
CA SER A 232 10.78 -2.12 -2.28
C SER A 232 9.97 -3.09 -3.15
N THR A 233 10.64 -3.84 -4.03
CA THR A 233 10.03 -4.88 -4.91
C THR A 233 9.59 -6.16 -4.20
N SER A 234 9.85 -6.27 -2.89
CA SER A 234 9.45 -7.41 -2.07
C SER A 234 8.52 -7.03 -0.92
N ALA A 235 7.93 -5.83 -0.96
CA ALA A 235 6.94 -5.38 0.00
C ALA A 235 5.55 -5.26 -0.66
N PHE A 236 4.56 -5.83 0.00
CA PHE A 236 3.19 -5.93 -0.50
C PHE A 236 2.27 -5.16 0.46
N PRO A 237 1.51 -4.16 -0.03
CA PRO A 237 0.75 -3.29 0.85
C PRO A 237 -0.47 -4.01 1.44
N ILE A 238 -0.73 -3.75 2.72
CA ILE A 238 -1.96 -4.16 3.41
C ILE A 238 -2.88 -2.94 3.40
N ILE A 239 -3.97 -3.02 2.64
CA ILE A 239 -4.83 -1.85 2.35
C ILE A 239 -6.21 -2.05 2.97
N ARG A 240 -6.73 -1.00 3.61
CA ARG A 240 -8.13 -0.86 4.01
C ARG A 240 -8.76 0.33 3.29
N GLY A 241 -9.59 0.07 2.28
CA GLY A 241 -10.20 1.12 1.48
C GLY A 241 -9.13 1.94 0.73
N ARG A 242 -8.78 3.12 1.26
CA ARG A 242 -7.72 4.01 0.71
C ARG A 242 -6.51 4.18 1.64
N GLU A 243 -6.52 3.54 2.80
CA GLU A 243 -5.48 3.65 3.83
C GLU A 243 -4.57 2.42 3.80
N THR A 244 -3.25 2.64 3.80
CA THR A 244 -2.26 1.57 3.94
C THR A 244 -2.02 1.32 5.42
N MET A 245 -2.31 0.11 5.88
CA MET A 245 -2.16 -0.31 7.28
C MET A 245 -0.77 -0.90 7.60
N GLY A 246 0.08 -1.04 6.58
CA GLY A 246 1.41 -1.61 6.66
C GLY A 246 1.72 -2.45 5.43
N TYR A 247 2.75 -3.29 5.53
CA TYR A 247 3.26 -4.07 4.42
C TYR A 247 3.62 -5.48 4.86
N ILE A 248 3.39 -6.46 3.98
CA ILE A 248 3.99 -7.78 4.07
C ILE A 248 5.33 -7.71 3.34
N LYS A 249 6.42 -7.91 4.06
CA LYS A 249 7.76 -8.00 3.48
C LYS A 249 8.12 -9.47 3.30
N LEU A 250 8.50 -9.82 2.06
CA LEU A 250 8.98 -11.14 1.67
C LEU A 250 10.47 -11.08 1.29
N GLU A 251 11.13 -12.23 1.32
CA GLU A 251 12.48 -12.37 0.74
C GLU A 251 12.45 -12.45 -0.79
N LYS A 252 11.37 -13.01 -1.36
CA LYS A 252 11.12 -13.09 -2.81
C LYS A 252 10.62 -11.76 -3.37
N LYS A 253 11.03 -11.42 -4.60
CA LYS A 253 10.49 -10.27 -5.34
C LYS A 253 9.15 -10.63 -5.98
N MET A 254 8.33 -9.62 -6.26
CA MET A 254 7.03 -9.80 -6.94
C MET A 254 7.16 -10.51 -8.30
N SER A 255 8.23 -10.25 -9.05
CA SER A 255 8.51 -10.89 -10.35
C SER A 255 8.73 -12.40 -10.26
N ASP A 256 9.10 -12.89 -9.07
CA ASP A 256 9.53 -14.27 -8.86
C ASP A 256 8.37 -15.13 -8.31
N LEU A 257 7.21 -14.54 -8.06
CA LEU A 257 6.03 -15.22 -7.55
C LEU A 257 5.21 -15.82 -8.70
N SER A 258 4.83 -17.08 -8.54
CA SER A 258 3.81 -17.72 -9.39
C SER A 258 2.43 -17.05 -9.22
N PRO A 259 1.51 -17.21 -10.18
CA PRO A 259 0.16 -16.66 -10.08
C PRO A 259 -0.58 -17.09 -8.80
N LEU A 260 -0.34 -18.32 -8.33
CA LEU A 260 -0.95 -18.83 -7.10
C LEU A 260 -0.36 -18.19 -5.84
N GLU A 261 0.95 -17.93 -5.83
CA GLU A 261 1.63 -17.23 -4.74
C GLU A 261 1.16 -15.77 -4.63
N VAL A 262 0.96 -15.09 -5.77
CA VAL A 262 0.37 -13.74 -5.78
C VAL A 262 -1.01 -13.74 -5.12
N VAL A 263 -1.88 -14.68 -5.51
CA VAL A 263 -3.21 -14.86 -4.89
C VAL A 263 -3.10 -15.14 -3.38
N ALA A 264 -2.11 -15.92 -2.94
CA ALA A 264 -1.88 -16.18 -1.53
C ALA A 264 -1.51 -14.91 -0.76
N VAL A 265 -0.65 -14.06 -1.32
CA VAL A 265 -0.27 -12.77 -0.73
C VAL A 265 -1.47 -11.83 -0.65
N GLU A 266 -2.31 -11.75 -1.68
CA GLU A 266 -3.53 -10.92 -1.69
C GLU A 266 -4.53 -11.35 -0.60
N HIS A 267 -4.80 -12.65 -0.47
CA HIS A 267 -5.68 -13.17 0.59
C HIS A 267 -5.09 -12.96 1.98
N ALA A 268 -3.77 -13.13 2.15
CA ALA A 268 -3.10 -12.84 3.41
C ALA A 268 -3.16 -11.35 3.78
N ALA A 269 -2.94 -10.45 2.82
CA ALA A 269 -3.04 -9.00 3.04
C ALA A 269 -4.45 -8.61 3.47
N THR A 270 -5.47 -9.19 2.84
CA THR A 270 -6.88 -8.98 3.23
C THR A 270 -7.14 -9.49 4.66
N ALA A 271 -6.64 -10.67 5.00
CA ALA A 271 -6.76 -11.25 6.34
C ALA A 271 -6.05 -10.41 7.40
N LEU A 272 -4.83 -9.93 7.11
CA LEU A 272 -4.07 -9.05 7.99
C LEU A 272 -4.78 -7.72 8.20
N ALA A 273 -5.36 -7.12 7.15
CA ALA A 273 -6.13 -5.90 7.28
C ALA A 273 -7.29 -6.06 8.30
N LEU A 274 -7.98 -7.20 8.28
CA LEU A 274 -9.05 -7.50 9.25
C LEU A 274 -8.52 -7.66 10.69
N GLU A 275 -7.42 -8.38 10.89
CA GLU A 275 -6.80 -8.52 12.22
C GLU A 275 -6.28 -7.18 12.75
N LEU A 276 -5.65 -6.37 11.91
CA LEU A 276 -5.19 -5.03 12.28
C LEU A 276 -6.36 -4.11 12.64
N VAL A 277 -7.48 -4.16 11.90
CA VAL A 277 -8.69 -3.40 12.26
C VAL A 277 -9.21 -3.81 13.63
N LYS A 278 -9.24 -5.10 13.93
CA LYS A 278 -9.65 -5.61 15.24
C LYS A 278 -8.74 -5.10 16.36
N ILE A 279 -7.42 -5.18 16.17
CA ILE A 279 -6.42 -4.67 17.11
C ILE A 279 -6.59 -3.16 17.33
N ASN A 280 -6.73 -2.38 16.25
CA ASN A 280 -6.94 -0.93 16.33
C ASN A 280 -8.24 -0.58 17.04
N THR A 281 -9.33 -1.31 16.78
CA THR A 281 -10.62 -1.11 17.45
C THR A 281 -10.52 -1.37 18.96
N ILE A 282 -9.76 -2.39 19.37
CA ILE A 282 -9.49 -2.67 20.79
C ILE A 282 -8.67 -1.54 21.40
N TYR A 283 -7.65 -1.07 20.69
CA TYR A 283 -6.79 0.02 21.13
C TYR A 283 -7.54 1.36 21.26
N GLU A 284 -8.43 1.69 20.31
CA GLU A 284 -9.28 2.89 20.38
C GLU A 284 -10.23 2.84 21.59
N LYS A 285 -10.83 1.67 21.87
CA LYS A 285 -11.65 1.48 23.07
C LYS A 285 -10.84 1.67 24.35
N GLU A 286 -9.61 1.17 24.38
CA GLU A 286 -8.72 1.37 25.51
C GLU A 286 -8.37 2.86 25.70
N LEU A 287 -8.08 3.59 24.61
CA LEU A 287 -7.84 5.04 24.68
C LEU A 287 -9.05 5.81 25.19
N HIS A 288 -10.26 5.48 24.72
CA HIS A 288 -11.49 6.09 25.24
C HIS A 288 -11.71 5.78 26.71
N PHE A 289 -11.49 4.54 27.14
CA PHE A 289 -11.58 4.16 28.55
C PHE A 289 -10.57 4.94 29.41
N ARG A 290 -9.34 5.17 28.91
CA ARG A 290 -8.36 6.02 29.59
C ARG A 290 -8.84 7.46 29.75
N GLU A 291 -9.49 8.02 28.73
CA GLU A 291 -10.05 9.37 28.81
C GLU A 291 -11.16 9.45 29.87
N GLU A 292 -12.04 8.45 29.95
CA GLU A 292 -13.07 8.36 31.00
C GLU A 292 -12.44 8.28 32.41
N VAL A 293 -11.45 7.41 32.61
CA VAL A 293 -10.73 7.29 33.88
C VAL A 293 -10.06 8.61 34.24
N PHE A 294 -9.45 9.31 33.28
CA PHE A 294 -8.86 10.62 33.51
C PHE A 294 -9.86 11.68 33.92
N GLN A 295 -11.04 11.74 33.30
CA GLN A 295 -12.10 12.66 33.73
C GLN A 295 -12.53 12.37 35.17
N GLN A 296 -12.71 11.10 35.54
CA GLN A 296 -13.02 10.72 36.92
C GLN A 296 -11.91 11.13 37.90
N MET A 297 -10.63 11.03 37.50
CA MET A 297 -9.52 11.47 38.33
C MET A 297 -9.51 13.00 38.55
N ILE A 298 -9.93 13.79 37.56
CA ILE A 298 -9.99 15.25 37.66
C ILE A 298 -11.22 15.72 38.45
N GLU A 299 -12.39 15.15 38.18
CA GLU A 299 -13.66 15.55 38.80
C GLU A 299 -13.80 15.03 40.23
N GLY A 300 -13.10 13.95 40.54
CA GLY A 300 -13.08 13.30 41.85
C GLY A 300 -13.56 11.86 41.77
N ILE A 301 -12.77 10.94 42.35
CA ILE A 301 -13.04 9.51 42.28
C ILE A 301 -14.09 9.10 43.33
N PRO A 302 -15.18 8.40 42.95
CA PRO A 302 -16.09 7.79 43.89
C PRO A 302 -15.35 6.82 44.83
N ARG A 303 -15.67 6.84 46.14
CA ARG A 303 -14.93 6.03 47.15
C ARG A 303 -14.85 4.53 46.83
N GLY A 304 -15.84 3.98 46.12
CA GLY A 304 -15.87 2.57 45.72
C GLY A 304 -14.87 2.20 44.62
N ASP A 305 -14.43 3.17 43.81
CA ASP A 305 -13.65 2.93 42.59
C ASP A 305 -12.13 3.15 42.77
N ILE A 306 -11.70 3.72 43.90
CA ILE A 306 -10.29 4.05 44.19
C ILE A 306 -9.37 2.85 43.95
N ARG A 307 -9.68 1.68 44.53
CA ARG A 307 -8.85 0.47 44.39
C ARG A 307 -8.80 -0.04 42.95
N ARG A 308 -9.87 0.15 42.18
CA ARG A 308 -9.95 -0.26 40.78
C ARG A 308 -9.04 0.63 39.93
N ILE A 309 -9.08 1.95 40.17
CA ILE A 309 -8.22 2.91 39.49
C ILE A 309 -6.76 2.66 39.86
N GLU A 310 -6.39 2.54 41.14
CA GLU A 310 -5.00 2.28 41.55
C GLU A 310 -4.40 1.03 40.87
N ARG A 311 -5.20 -0.05 40.75
CA ARG A 311 -4.77 -1.27 40.06
C ARG A 311 -4.57 -1.05 38.56
N TYR A 312 -5.41 -0.23 37.94
CA TYR A 312 -5.35 0.06 36.51
C TYR A 312 -4.18 0.98 36.16
N VAL A 313 -3.97 2.07 36.93
CA VAL A 313 -2.90 3.03 36.68
C VAL A 313 -1.52 2.59 37.19
N GLY A 314 -1.48 1.63 38.11
CA GLY A 314 -0.25 1.04 38.63
C GLY A 314 0.45 1.86 39.73
N TRP A 315 -0.17 2.94 40.20
CA TRP A 315 0.32 3.79 41.30
C TRP A 315 -0.78 4.08 42.32
N SER A 316 -0.38 4.44 43.54
CA SER A 316 -1.33 4.73 44.63
C SER A 316 -1.88 6.15 44.54
N VAL A 317 -3.13 6.36 44.95
CA VAL A 317 -3.74 7.70 45.06
C VAL A 317 -3.04 8.62 46.07
N LYS A 318 -2.18 8.05 46.93
CA LYS A 318 -1.34 8.79 47.88
C LYS A 318 -0.02 9.27 47.28
N SER A 319 0.34 8.82 46.07
CA SER A 319 1.56 9.26 45.40
C SER A 319 1.46 10.73 45.02
N ASP A 320 2.59 11.43 45.09
CA ASP A 320 2.74 12.72 44.43
C ASP A 320 2.82 12.48 42.93
N LEU A 321 1.95 13.15 42.18
CA LEU A 321 1.82 13.03 40.74
C LEU A 321 2.23 14.34 40.09
N VAL A 322 2.68 14.25 38.84
CA VAL A 322 2.85 15.40 37.97
C VAL A 322 2.22 15.12 36.61
N CYS A 323 1.53 16.11 36.07
CA CYS A 323 0.98 16.07 34.73
C CYS A 323 1.95 16.77 33.76
N ILE A 324 2.28 16.10 32.66
CA ILE A 324 3.08 16.63 31.57
C ILE A 324 2.20 16.60 30.32
N VAL A 325 2.07 17.73 29.64
CA VAL A 325 1.35 17.83 28.36
C VAL A 325 2.38 18.05 27.27
N LEU A 326 2.29 17.23 26.23
CA LEU A 326 3.10 17.30 25.03
C LEU A 326 2.22 17.82 23.90
N GLU A 327 2.72 18.81 23.18
CA GLU A 327 2.10 19.33 21.97
C GLU A 327 3.17 19.72 20.96
N GLY A 328 2.87 19.60 19.67
CA GLY A 328 3.84 20.01 18.65
C GLY A 328 3.93 21.54 18.53
N LYS A 329 5.15 22.03 18.32
CA LYS A 329 5.46 23.47 18.26
C LYS A 329 4.80 24.16 17.07
N GLN A 330 4.93 23.60 15.88
CA GLN A 330 4.32 24.12 14.65
C GLN A 330 3.38 23.14 13.96
N LYS A 331 3.68 21.83 14.03
CA LYS A 331 2.86 20.77 13.45
C LYS A 331 2.18 19.96 14.55
N GLN A 332 1.05 19.35 14.25
CA GLN A 332 0.39 18.40 15.17
C GLN A 332 1.31 17.20 15.45
N LEU A 333 1.16 16.58 16.62
CA LEU A 333 1.96 15.41 16.99
C LEU A 333 1.63 14.17 16.15
N TRP A 334 0.47 14.13 15.51
CA TRP A 334 0.08 13.07 14.58
C TRP A 334 -0.94 13.61 13.59
N SER A 335 -1.04 12.96 12.43
CA SER A 335 -2.03 13.31 11.39
C SER A 335 -3.41 12.75 11.73
N GLU A 336 -4.49 13.50 11.44
CA GLU A 336 -5.87 12.98 11.49
C GLU A 336 -6.09 11.77 10.57
N LYS A 337 -5.27 11.64 9.52
CA LYS A 337 -5.42 10.62 8.48
C LYS A 337 -4.59 9.36 8.72
N SER A 338 -3.77 9.31 9.78
CA SER A 338 -2.88 8.18 10.07
C SER A 338 -3.02 7.74 11.52
N LEU A 339 -3.79 6.67 11.73
CA LEU A 339 -3.94 6.04 13.05
C LEU A 339 -2.63 5.44 13.55
N LEU A 340 -1.81 4.91 12.64
CA LEU A 340 -0.54 4.24 12.95
C LEU A 340 0.51 5.19 13.54
N ASP A 341 0.61 6.43 13.01
CA ASP A 341 1.56 7.43 13.54
C ASP A 341 1.23 7.79 15.00
N LYS A 342 -0.07 7.98 15.30
CA LYS A 342 -0.55 8.21 16.66
C LYS A 342 -0.21 7.03 17.57
N GLU A 343 -0.57 5.80 17.18
CA GLU A 343 -0.32 4.60 17.98
C GLU A 343 1.17 4.42 18.29
N ARG A 344 2.03 4.54 17.28
CA ARG A 344 3.49 4.41 17.42
C ARG A 344 4.04 5.43 18.42
N PHE A 345 3.58 6.68 18.33
CA PHE A 345 4.00 7.73 19.25
C PHE A 345 3.58 7.42 20.69
N ILE A 346 2.32 7.03 20.92
CA ILE A 346 1.81 6.73 22.26
C ILE A 346 2.46 5.49 22.88
N ARG A 347 2.64 4.41 22.12
CA ARG A 347 3.38 3.22 22.60
C ARG A 347 4.84 3.55 22.95
N SER A 348 5.47 4.45 22.19
CA SER A 348 6.82 4.94 22.50
C SER A 348 6.83 5.72 23.82
N LEU A 349 5.84 6.59 24.04
CA LEU A 349 5.72 7.32 25.30
C LEU A 349 5.52 6.37 26.48
N GLU A 350 4.64 5.37 26.35
CA GLU A 350 4.43 4.32 27.37
C GLU A 350 5.71 3.54 27.69
N GLY A 351 6.46 3.14 26.66
CA GLY A 351 7.72 2.43 26.84
C GLY A 351 8.76 3.28 27.57
N ILE A 352 8.90 4.54 27.18
CA ILE A 352 9.83 5.49 27.83
C ILE A 352 9.40 5.75 29.27
N SER A 353 8.12 6.03 29.51
CA SER A 353 7.61 6.35 30.84
C SER A 353 7.68 5.15 31.78
N GLN A 354 7.46 3.94 31.29
CA GLN A 354 7.63 2.71 32.07
C GLN A 354 9.09 2.49 32.48
N ILE A 355 10.06 2.76 31.61
CA ILE A 355 11.49 2.65 31.92
C ILE A 355 11.92 3.71 32.94
N VAL A 356 11.42 4.94 32.81
CA VAL A 356 11.86 6.08 33.62
C VAL A 356 11.17 6.12 34.99
N ALA A 357 9.85 5.91 35.04
CA ALA A 357 9.03 6.08 36.23
C ALA A 357 8.48 4.78 36.81
N GLY A 358 8.65 3.64 36.14
CA GLY A 358 8.17 2.33 36.59
C GLY A 358 6.64 2.15 36.53
N SER A 359 5.88 3.24 36.53
CA SER A 359 4.45 3.28 36.26
C SER A 359 4.10 4.65 35.70
N SER A 360 3.12 4.71 34.82
CA SER A 360 2.66 5.96 34.23
C SER A 360 1.26 5.78 33.67
N PHE A 361 0.57 6.90 33.46
CA PHE A 361 -0.68 6.92 32.75
C PHE A 361 -0.57 7.85 31.54
N VAL A 362 -0.69 7.27 30.34
CA VAL A 362 -0.57 7.99 29.07
C VAL A 362 -1.95 8.06 28.43
N LEU A 363 -2.40 9.25 28.07
CA LEU A 363 -3.64 9.44 27.32
C LEU A 363 -3.47 10.47 26.20
N THR A 364 -4.46 10.55 25.33
CA THR A 364 -4.48 11.52 24.23
C THR A 364 -5.74 12.35 24.27
N LYS A 365 -5.63 13.64 23.99
CA LYS A 365 -6.78 14.52 23.77
C LYS A 365 -6.51 15.38 22.54
N MET A 366 -7.35 15.29 21.51
CA MET A 366 -7.12 15.91 20.21
C MET A 366 -5.72 15.54 19.65
N PHE A 367 -4.78 16.50 19.57
CA PHE A 367 -3.40 16.31 19.11
C PHE A 367 -2.35 16.45 20.23
N GLN A 368 -2.81 16.37 21.48
CA GLN A 368 -1.97 16.44 22.66
C GLN A 368 -1.80 15.05 23.27
N ALA A 369 -0.57 14.72 23.65
CA ALA A 369 -0.31 13.58 24.51
C ALA A 369 -0.17 14.07 25.95
N ILE A 370 -0.86 13.42 26.87
CA ILE A 370 -0.86 13.77 28.29
C ILE A 370 -0.25 12.61 29.04
N LEU A 371 0.70 12.92 29.91
CA LEU A 371 1.48 11.95 30.64
C LEU A 371 1.39 12.27 32.13
N ILE A 372 0.92 11.31 32.91
CA ILE A 372 0.81 11.42 34.37
C ILE A 372 1.76 10.41 34.97
N ILE A 373 2.69 10.88 35.78
CA ILE A 373 3.71 10.03 36.39
C ILE A 373 3.76 10.27 37.90
N PRO A 374 3.99 9.21 38.69
CA PRO A 374 4.34 9.37 40.09
C PRO A 374 5.77 9.91 40.20
N VAL A 375 5.91 10.96 41.00
CA VAL A 375 7.21 11.59 41.27
C VAL A 375 7.88 10.83 42.41
N THR A 376 8.98 10.13 42.09
CA THR A 376 9.90 9.60 43.10
C THR A 376 11.04 10.59 43.36
N LYS A 377 11.92 10.32 44.32
CA LYS A 377 13.07 11.21 44.62
C LYS A 377 13.95 11.39 43.36
N GLY A 378 14.25 12.63 42.98
CA GLY A 378 15.14 12.99 41.86
C GLY A 378 14.46 13.81 40.75
N ASN A 379 15.20 14.14 39.70
CA ASN A 379 14.71 14.92 38.54
C ASN A 379 14.08 14.04 37.46
N ILE A 380 13.04 13.29 37.84
CA ILE A 380 12.42 12.29 36.96
C ILE A 380 11.75 12.92 35.73
N VAL A 381 11.19 14.12 35.87
CA VAL A 381 10.53 14.87 34.79
C VAL A 381 11.54 15.26 33.71
N GLU A 382 12.68 15.83 34.11
CA GLU A 382 13.74 16.25 33.19
C GLU A 382 14.29 15.03 32.42
N LEU A 383 14.56 13.93 33.12
CA LEU A 383 15.01 12.68 32.51
C LEU A 383 14.00 12.13 31.50
N MET A 384 12.71 12.23 31.80
CA MET A 384 11.63 11.81 30.89
C MET A 384 11.61 12.68 29.63
N VAL A 385 11.66 13.99 29.77
CA VAL A 385 11.66 14.95 28.66
C VAL A 385 12.88 14.74 27.77
N GLU A 386 14.08 14.57 28.35
CA GLU A 386 15.30 14.31 27.59
C GLU A 386 15.21 13.03 26.76
N ARG A 387 14.67 11.94 27.33
CA ARG A 387 14.50 10.68 26.59
C ARG A 387 13.50 10.81 25.43
N ILE A 388 12.37 11.47 25.65
CA ILE A 388 11.37 11.67 24.60
C ILE A 388 11.95 12.56 23.48
N LYS A 389 12.62 13.66 23.85
CA LYS A 389 13.32 14.53 22.89
C LYS A 389 14.35 13.75 22.08
N ARG A 390 15.17 12.92 22.73
CA ARG A 390 16.19 12.12 22.03
C ARG A 390 15.58 11.12 21.04
N GLN A 391 14.48 10.48 21.39
CA GLN A 391 13.83 9.47 20.55
C GLN A 391 13.16 10.09 19.31
N TRP A 392 12.59 11.30 19.44
CA TRP A 392 11.73 11.89 18.41
C TRP A 392 12.30 13.18 17.77
N ARG A 393 13.54 13.56 18.09
CA ARG A 393 14.18 14.82 17.68
C ARG A 393 14.04 15.13 16.18
N ASP A 394 14.24 14.12 15.33
CA ASP A 394 14.29 14.31 13.88
C ASP A 394 12.90 14.29 13.22
N GLN A 395 11.87 13.85 13.95
CA GLN A 395 10.53 13.63 13.41
C GLN A 395 9.50 14.61 13.96
N LYS A 396 9.65 15.05 15.22
CA LYS A 396 8.65 15.85 15.93
C LYS A 396 9.31 16.94 16.77
N ASP A 397 8.89 18.18 16.55
CA ASP A 397 9.28 19.34 17.36
C ASP A 397 8.25 19.55 18.47
N ILE A 398 8.60 19.15 19.69
CA ILE A 398 7.67 18.96 20.81
C ILE A 398 7.91 20.01 21.90
N ILE A 399 6.83 20.64 22.35
CA ILE A 399 6.76 21.45 23.57
C ILE A 399 6.24 20.58 24.70
N PHE A 400 6.93 20.67 25.84
CA PHE A 400 6.63 19.96 27.07
C PHE A 400 6.19 20.97 28.13
N GLY A 401 4.90 21.03 28.43
CA GLY A 401 4.39 21.80 29.56
C GLY A 401 4.22 20.90 30.78
N VAL A 402 4.77 21.30 31.91
CA VAL A 402 4.75 20.52 33.15
C VAL A 402 3.94 21.28 34.20
N GLY A 403 2.95 20.62 34.79
CA GLY A 403 2.19 21.16 35.91
C GLY A 403 2.90 21.00 37.23
N ARG A 404 2.37 21.59 38.30
CA ARG A 404 2.96 21.37 39.64
C ARG A 404 2.78 19.92 40.10
N LYS A 405 3.73 19.47 40.94
CA LYS A 405 3.60 18.22 41.69
C LYS A 405 2.49 18.31 42.74
N GLY A 406 1.72 17.23 42.92
CA GLY A 406 0.71 17.15 43.98
C GLY A 406 -0.02 15.81 43.98
N GLY A 407 -0.81 15.56 45.03
CA GLY A 407 -1.64 14.36 45.11
C GLY A 407 -2.78 14.37 44.09
N LEU A 408 -3.52 13.25 44.02
CA LEU A 408 -4.58 13.04 43.03
C LEU A 408 -5.64 14.15 42.97
N ASN A 409 -6.05 14.69 44.11
CA ASN A 409 -7.03 15.79 44.18
C ASN A 409 -6.54 17.09 43.52
N GLN A 410 -5.24 17.23 43.28
CA GLN A 410 -4.62 18.38 42.63
C GLN A 410 -4.28 18.10 41.16
N LEU A 411 -4.54 16.89 40.66
CA LEU A 411 -4.23 16.50 39.28
C LEU A 411 -4.93 17.41 38.26
N GLY A 412 -6.19 17.78 38.49
CA GLY A 412 -6.90 18.73 37.62
C GLY A 412 -6.26 20.12 37.56
N ASN A 413 -5.59 20.56 38.64
CA ASN A 413 -4.81 21.79 38.62
C ASN A 413 -3.49 21.60 37.86
N SER A 414 -2.76 20.51 38.15
CA SER A 414 -1.53 20.16 37.43
C SER A 414 -1.76 20.07 35.92
N TYR A 415 -2.87 19.48 35.47
CA TYR A 415 -3.22 19.41 34.05
C TYR A 415 -3.47 20.78 33.41
N ARG A 416 -4.24 21.67 34.07
CA ARG A 416 -4.47 23.04 33.56
C ARG A 416 -3.18 23.85 33.49
N GLU A 417 -2.32 23.69 34.48
CA GLU A 417 -1.01 24.35 34.54
C GLU A 417 -0.07 23.86 33.44
N ALA A 418 -0.05 22.56 33.18
CA ALA A 418 0.69 21.98 32.07
C ALA A 418 0.22 22.54 30.71
N LEU A 419 -1.10 22.72 30.52
CA LEU A 419 -1.65 23.36 29.31
C LEU A 419 -1.20 24.82 29.17
N ASP A 420 -1.24 25.59 30.25
CA ASP A 420 -0.79 26.98 30.24
C ASP A 420 0.73 27.09 29.99
N ALA A 421 1.51 26.16 30.52
CA ALA A 421 2.94 26.02 30.23
C ALA A 421 3.21 25.68 28.76
N VAL A 422 2.41 24.82 28.12
CA VAL A 422 2.51 24.58 26.67
C VAL A 422 2.22 25.85 25.87
N LYS A 423 1.17 26.60 26.22
CA LYS A 423 0.86 27.87 25.55
C LYS A 423 2.00 28.87 25.69
N TYR A 424 2.59 28.96 26.88
CA TYR A 424 3.78 29.79 27.10
C TYR A 424 4.93 29.39 26.19
N GLY A 425 5.27 28.09 26.15
CA GLY A 425 6.36 27.57 25.31
C GLY A 425 6.12 27.79 23.82
N LYS A 426 4.86 27.83 23.36
CA LYS A 426 4.53 28.19 21.97
C LYS A 426 4.86 29.65 21.65
N ILE A 427 4.60 30.56 22.59
CA ILE A 427 4.84 32.00 22.44
C ILE A 427 6.34 32.29 22.53
N THR A 428 7.02 31.77 23.55
CA THR A 428 8.45 32.07 23.78
C THR A 428 9.40 31.22 22.95
N GLY A 429 8.89 30.16 22.33
CA GLY A 429 9.68 29.18 21.60
C GLY A 429 10.40 28.17 22.50
N GLU A 430 10.21 28.23 23.82
CA GLU A 430 10.77 27.26 24.77
C GLU A 430 10.14 25.87 24.58
N SER A 431 10.99 24.85 24.46
CA SER A 431 10.54 23.47 24.29
C SER A 431 10.18 22.79 25.61
N PHE A 432 10.63 23.29 26.76
CA PHE A 432 10.34 22.70 28.07
C PHE A 432 10.01 23.80 29.05
N VAL A 433 8.80 23.77 29.59
CA VAL A 433 8.28 24.80 30.49
C VAL A 433 7.71 24.11 31.73
N ASP A 434 8.39 24.27 32.86
CA ASP A 434 7.82 23.93 34.17
C ASP A 434 6.97 25.09 34.64
N TYR A 435 5.67 24.85 34.78
CA TYR A 435 4.74 25.86 35.25
C TYR A 435 5.24 26.49 36.54
N SER A 436 5.81 25.70 37.47
CA SER A 436 6.32 26.11 38.79
C SER A 436 7.44 27.15 38.75
N ASN A 437 8.10 27.31 37.60
CA ASN A 437 9.16 28.30 37.40
C ASN A 437 8.66 29.62 36.79
N LEU A 438 7.43 29.65 36.26
CA LEU A 438 6.84 30.88 35.73
C LEU A 438 6.50 31.86 36.88
N GLY A 439 6.88 33.13 36.76
CA GLY A 439 6.61 34.18 37.73
C GLY A 439 5.32 34.94 37.41
N VAL A 440 5.46 36.24 37.15
CA VAL A 440 4.34 37.15 36.82
C VAL A 440 3.71 36.79 35.47
N GLU A 441 4.45 36.11 34.60
CA GLU A 441 4.04 35.66 33.27
C GLU A 441 2.75 34.82 33.33
N ARG A 442 2.55 34.04 34.40
CA ARG A 442 1.32 33.24 34.63
C ARG A 442 0.07 34.10 34.81
N LEU A 443 0.22 35.27 35.44
CA LEU A 443 -0.89 36.17 35.72
C LEU A 443 -1.27 36.93 34.45
N LEU A 444 -0.26 37.34 33.67
CA LEU A 444 -0.43 38.07 32.42
C LEU A 444 -1.17 37.23 31.37
N GLN A 445 -0.94 35.91 31.30
CA GLN A 445 -1.68 35.03 30.38
C GLN A 445 -3.20 34.98 30.58
N LYS A 446 -3.70 35.36 31.76
CA LYS A 446 -5.15 35.37 32.06
C LYS A 446 -5.82 36.68 31.64
N VAL A 447 -5.03 37.68 31.30
CA VAL A 447 -5.48 38.99 30.84
C VAL A 447 -5.55 38.95 29.32
N ASP A 448 -6.59 39.56 28.74
CA ASP A 448 -6.72 39.62 27.28
C ASP A 448 -5.64 40.53 26.66
N SER A 449 -5.27 40.25 25.41
CA SER A 449 -4.21 40.97 24.71
C SER A 449 -4.50 42.46 24.54
N THR A 450 -5.78 42.87 24.51
CA THR A 450 -6.15 44.29 24.37
C THR A 450 -5.85 45.03 25.66
N THR A 451 -6.18 44.45 26.81
CA THR A 451 -5.83 45.00 28.13
C THR A 451 -4.31 45.07 28.34
N LEU A 452 -3.56 44.05 27.88
CA LEU A 452 -2.09 44.08 27.93
C LEU A 452 -1.52 45.18 27.03
N SER A 453 -2.03 45.36 25.82
CA SER A 453 -1.62 46.44 24.91
C SER A 453 -1.89 47.82 25.52
N PHE A 454 -3.07 48.04 26.09
CA PHE A 454 -3.37 49.31 26.77
C PHE A 454 -2.44 49.57 27.96
N PHE A 455 -2.05 48.54 28.70
CA PHE A 455 -1.07 48.68 29.77
C PHE A 455 0.32 49.06 29.24
N VAL A 456 0.76 48.44 28.15
CA VAL A 456 2.02 48.78 27.47
C VAL A 456 1.98 50.23 26.97
N ASP A 457 0.90 50.62 26.29
CA ASP A 457 0.72 51.97 25.74
C ASP A 457 0.69 53.03 26.86
N ASP A 458 0.01 52.75 27.98
CA ASP A 458 -0.06 53.65 29.13
C ASP A 458 1.30 53.82 29.83
N LYS A 459 2.08 52.74 29.96
CA LYS A 459 3.31 52.75 30.78
C LYS A 459 4.59 53.05 30.01
N ILE A 460 4.68 52.65 28.74
CA ILE A 460 5.87 52.90 27.92
C ILE A 460 5.57 53.46 26.53
N GLY A 461 4.30 53.58 26.13
CA GLY A 461 3.90 54.17 24.84
C GLY A 461 4.59 55.51 24.52
N PRO A 462 4.68 56.48 25.46
CA PRO A 462 5.40 57.73 25.22
C PRO A 462 6.87 57.52 24.83
N LEU A 463 7.54 56.53 25.44
CA LEU A 463 8.94 56.19 25.14
C LEU A 463 9.10 55.54 23.76
N LEU A 464 8.11 54.76 23.29
CA LEU A 464 8.13 54.12 21.97
C LEU A 464 8.11 55.14 20.81
N THR A 465 7.60 56.35 21.05
CA THR A 465 7.59 57.45 20.07
C THR A 465 8.90 58.24 20.01
N MET A 466 9.84 57.99 20.93
CA MET A 466 11.13 58.66 21.00
C MET A 466 12.20 57.94 20.14
N GLU A 467 13.42 58.48 20.12
CA GLU A 467 14.57 57.82 19.49
C GLU A 467 14.81 56.44 20.13
N SER A 468 15.07 55.42 19.29
CA SER A 468 15.23 54.01 19.70
C SER A 468 16.28 53.80 20.81
N LEU A 469 17.27 54.69 20.91
CA LEU A 469 18.31 54.65 21.94
C LEU A 469 17.75 54.72 23.36
N TYR A 470 16.59 55.35 23.59
CA TYR A 470 16.03 55.46 24.94
C TYR A 470 15.36 54.16 25.38
N LEU A 471 14.70 53.48 24.45
CA LEU A 471 14.17 52.13 24.67
C LEU A 471 15.30 51.12 24.89
N GLU A 472 16.38 51.20 24.09
CA GLU A 472 17.58 50.39 24.27
C GLU A 472 18.25 50.65 25.63
N THR A 473 18.31 51.93 26.04
CA THR A 473 18.85 52.32 27.35
C THR A 473 18.00 51.76 28.48
N LEU A 474 16.67 51.84 28.39
CA LEU A 474 15.76 51.25 29.37
C LEU A 474 15.94 49.72 29.45
N GLY A 475 15.99 49.04 28.31
CA GLY A 475 16.19 47.60 28.25
C GLY A 475 17.50 47.12 28.88
N ALA A 476 18.61 47.82 28.62
CA ALA A 476 19.90 47.52 29.24
C ALA A 476 19.87 47.78 30.75
N PHE A 477 19.22 48.86 31.18
CA PHE A 477 19.11 49.23 32.59
C PHE A 477 18.22 48.26 33.40
N ILE A 478 17.15 47.74 32.79
CA ILE A 478 16.32 46.65 33.35
C ILE A 478 17.14 45.37 33.48
N ARG A 479 17.83 44.96 32.41
CA ARG A 479 18.63 43.72 32.37
C ARG A 479 19.72 43.67 33.43
N LEU A 480 20.33 44.82 33.73
CA LEU A 480 21.41 44.96 34.71
C LEU A 480 20.89 45.44 36.08
N ASN A 481 19.59 45.33 36.34
CA ASN A 481 18.95 45.62 37.62
C ASN A 481 19.35 47.00 38.21
N LYS A 482 19.25 48.05 37.39
CA LYS A 482 19.63 49.45 37.72
C LYS A 482 21.12 49.67 38.01
N ASN A 483 22.01 48.74 37.65
CA ASN A 483 23.45 48.93 37.80
C ASN A 483 23.97 49.95 36.78
N HIS A 484 24.18 51.18 37.25
CA HIS A 484 24.58 52.31 36.40
C HIS A 484 25.95 52.11 35.75
N LYS A 485 26.91 51.50 36.46
CA LYS A 485 28.27 51.31 35.96
C LYS A 485 28.31 50.28 34.85
N GLU A 486 27.64 49.14 35.07
CA GLU A 486 27.56 48.07 34.07
C GLU A 486 26.72 48.51 32.87
N THR A 487 25.62 49.24 33.09
CA THR A 487 24.76 49.72 31.99
C THR A 487 25.48 50.71 31.10
N ALA A 488 26.22 51.66 31.68
CA ALA A 488 27.01 52.62 30.90
C ALA A 488 28.10 51.90 30.08
N SER A 489 28.73 50.87 30.66
CA SER A 489 29.72 50.04 29.96
C SER A 489 29.09 49.21 28.83
N MET A 490 27.92 48.61 29.05
CA MET A 490 27.21 47.78 28.06
C MET A 490 26.75 48.60 26.86
N LEU A 491 26.30 49.84 27.10
CA LEU A 491 25.87 50.77 26.05
C LEU A 491 27.03 51.56 25.42
N HIS A 492 28.27 51.33 25.86
CA HIS A 492 29.47 52.07 25.42
C HIS A 492 29.34 53.61 25.56
N ILE A 493 28.73 54.08 26.65
CA ILE A 493 28.54 55.51 26.95
C ILE A 493 29.16 55.91 28.29
N HIS A 494 29.39 57.20 28.48
CA HIS A 494 29.84 57.74 29.77
C HIS A 494 28.70 57.68 30.82
N PRO A 495 28.98 57.41 32.11
CA PRO A 495 27.95 57.36 33.16
C PRO A 495 27.05 58.61 33.26
N ASN A 496 27.61 59.80 33.03
CA ASN A 496 26.82 61.04 32.98
C ASN A 496 25.79 61.06 31.84
N THR A 497 26.14 60.48 30.68
CA THR A 497 25.23 60.36 29.54
C THR A 497 24.12 59.37 29.85
N LEU A 498 24.43 58.26 30.52
CA LEU A 498 23.41 57.33 31.01
C LEU A 498 22.43 58.04 31.96
N TYR A 499 22.93 58.79 32.94
CA TYR A 499 22.10 59.55 33.88
C TYR A 499 21.16 60.53 33.16
N GLN A 500 21.65 61.24 32.13
CA GLN A 500 20.83 62.14 31.31
C GLN A 500 19.75 61.39 30.52
N ARG A 501 20.05 60.20 29.98
CA ARG A 501 19.08 59.37 29.25
C ARG A 501 17.99 58.85 30.19
N ILE A 502 18.38 58.36 31.37
CA ILE A 502 17.45 57.89 32.40
C ILE A 502 16.51 59.02 32.85
N LYS A 503 17.04 60.23 33.13
CA LYS A 503 16.24 61.42 33.43
C LYS A 503 15.22 61.76 32.34
N LYS A 504 15.59 61.60 31.06
CA LYS A 504 14.67 61.82 29.94
C LYS A 504 13.60 60.73 29.85
N ILE A 505 13.95 59.48 30.15
CA ILE A 505 13.01 58.36 30.23
C ILE A 505 12.00 58.61 31.36
N GLU A 506 12.46 58.94 32.56
CA GLU A 506 11.57 59.28 33.70
C GLU A 506 10.59 60.41 33.34
N LYS A 507 11.09 61.46 32.68
CA LYS A 507 10.26 62.59 32.26
C LYS A 507 9.24 62.21 31.18
N ALA A 508 9.60 61.32 30.25
CA ALA A 508 8.71 60.90 29.18
C ALA A 508 7.60 59.97 29.69
N LEU A 509 7.90 59.14 30.68
CA LEU A 509 6.97 58.18 31.28
C LEU A 509 6.14 58.76 32.43
N ASP A 510 6.40 60.00 32.83
CA ASP A 510 5.84 60.63 34.03
C ASP A 510 5.95 59.73 35.28
N ALA A 511 7.11 59.06 35.42
CA ALA A 511 7.34 58.01 36.39
C ALA A 511 8.80 58.06 36.89
N SER A 512 9.03 57.70 38.15
CA SER A 512 10.39 57.65 38.69
C SER A 512 10.90 56.22 38.81
N ILE A 513 12.11 55.98 38.30
CA ILE A 513 12.74 54.66 38.37
C ILE A 513 13.17 54.30 39.80
N ASP A 514 13.25 55.27 40.72
CA ASP A 514 13.58 55.03 42.13
C ASP A 514 12.35 54.63 42.97
N ILE A 515 11.14 54.88 42.47
CA ILE A 515 9.89 54.44 43.10
C ILE A 515 9.62 52.99 42.68
N GLU A 516 9.48 52.08 43.64
CA GLU A 516 9.33 50.64 43.37
C GLU A 516 8.11 50.31 42.51
N SER A 517 6.96 50.94 42.75
CA SER A 517 5.73 50.70 41.99
C SER A 517 5.86 51.12 40.53
N ASP A 518 6.47 52.28 40.29
CA ASP A 518 6.67 52.83 38.96
C ASP A 518 7.66 51.97 38.19
N TRP A 519 8.78 51.64 38.83
CA TRP A 519 9.78 50.75 38.25
C TRP A 519 9.20 49.39 37.89
N LEU A 520 8.39 48.78 38.77
CA LEU A 520 7.75 47.50 38.49
C LEU A 520 6.81 47.58 37.28
N ASN A 521 5.99 48.63 37.19
CA ASN A 521 5.10 48.84 36.05
C ASN A 521 5.87 49.02 34.74
N ILE A 522 6.96 49.78 34.77
CA ILE A 522 7.83 49.99 33.60
C ILE A 522 8.49 48.67 33.17
N VAL A 523 8.99 47.88 34.12
CA VAL A 523 9.60 46.57 33.83
C VAL A 523 8.59 45.61 33.20
N ILE A 524 7.39 45.52 33.77
CA ILE A 524 6.32 44.65 33.24
C ILE A 524 5.91 45.10 31.83
N ALA A 525 5.68 46.38 31.62
CA ALA A 525 5.29 46.93 30.33
C ALA A 525 6.38 46.75 29.27
N TYR A 526 7.65 46.96 29.62
CA TYR A 526 8.80 46.70 28.75
C TYR A 526 8.88 45.22 28.34
N ASN A 527 8.73 44.30 29.30
CA ASN A 527 8.79 42.87 29.00
C ASN A 527 7.63 42.43 28.10
N LEU A 528 6.41 42.93 28.34
CA LEU A 528 5.25 42.68 27.47
C LEU A 528 5.50 43.16 26.03
N TYR A 529 6.00 44.38 25.87
CA TYR A 529 6.32 44.94 24.55
C TYR A 529 7.38 44.12 23.81
N VAL A 530 8.40 43.62 24.51
CA VAL A 530 9.43 42.78 23.89
C VAL A 530 8.87 41.41 23.49
N SER A 531 7.97 40.83 24.30
CA SER A 531 7.33 39.55 23.98
C SER A 531 6.37 39.60 22.79
N ASP A 532 5.71 40.73 22.53
CA ASP A 532 4.79 40.90 21.39
C ASP A 532 5.50 41.22 20.06
N ASN A 533 6.78 41.61 20.10
CA ASN A 533 7.59 41.98 18.93
C ASN A 533 8.66 40.94 18.53
N ILE A 534 8.59 39.73 19.10
CA ILE A 534 9.40 38.54 18.77
C ILE A 534 8.49 37.49 18.13
#